data_AF-A0A5C5UYJ8-F1
#
_entry.id   AF-A0A5C5UYJ8-F1
#
_cell.length_a   1.000
_cell.length_b   1.000
_cell.length_c   1.000
_cell.angle_alpha   90.00
_cell.angle_beta   90.00
_cell.angle_gamma   90.00
#
_symmetry.space_group_name_H-M   'P 1'
#
loop_
_entity.id
_entity.type
_entity.pdbx_description
1 polymer ?
#
loop_
_entity_poly.entity_id
_entity_poly.type
_entity_poly.pdbx_seq_one_letter_code
_entity_poly.pdbx_strand_id
1 'polypeptide(L)'
;MQHGQTAIFATLLSFAVCWTSLAHGQDGCCTTEIGCADSCCEDSGCRFKLRCLDSLFGSKCGSQDNGCGLGCADDGCDLGCTSDGCGLPAAAPPYGGDCGTRRTLTGDWGGARNSLASSGIVFQGDVTQIYQGVASGGVRQTWNYAAHGDYLLLTDFDKLAGVKGLSLMIRAEHRMGEFIARDAGVILPPALHATTPVPDSNDLIITNFLFTQNVNENVTVLFGKLDTLDGDRNPFASGRGKTGFMHTSIVEPISGIPTVPFSTLGAGVILSVDGNPFAQFLVLNGTDTTTTAGFDELFENGVALVGAVNLPSNFGGKLGIHTLSGAWNSGTFNSIRQDPRVILPIVPLRTTDDSWVLWYSGSQFLSQDPTNPMKGWGLFGRFGVAKGQTSPIEYFGNAGVGGASPIRGRDEDQWGIGWFYSRNTNEFGPVATNALGIGNFSTGVEIFYNYAVTPHFKVTPDLQIIMPDPTFEEQKASLQAQSEKINARFTRLWIPGRRKYIACESYRLGFRWQELGEFEEAVNSFQRAIDAYDGQRPRKSKDSKAAFQVVAACHNHIGMIYLEVNEFPAATKRFTEAIKLRRELKRLFPEDRENQVYLGGALCNIGLATKSLSGILFML
;
A
#
# COMPACT_ATOMS: atom_id res chain seq x y z
N MET A 1 17.05 1.09 -28.72
CA MET A 1 16.66 0.61 -27.38
C MET A 1 15.43 -0.33 -27.39
N GLN A 2 14.92 -0.76 -28.54
CA GLN A 2 13.89 -1.82 -28.65
C GLN A 2 14.45 -3.26 -28.60
N HIS A 3 15.77 -3.46 -28.73
CA HIS A 3 16.37 -4.80 -28.83
C HIS A 3 16.65 -5.51 -27.48
N GLY A 4 16.64 -4.79 -26.36
CA GLY A 4 16.91 -5.39 -25.03
C GLY A 4 15.69 -6.10 -24.41
N GLN A 5 14.48 -5.60 -24.69
CA GLN A 5 13.22 -6.13 -24.14
C GLN A 5 12.79 -7.43 -24.83
N THR A 6 13.04 -7.56 -26.14
CA THR A 6 12.78 -8.81 -26.88
C THR A 6 13.74 -9.92 -26.47
N ALA A 7 14.97 -9.60 -26.05
CA ALA A 7 15.97 -10.60 -25.70
C ALA A 7 15.68 -11.33 -24.38
N ILE A 8 15.21 -10.63 -23.34
CA ILE A 8 14.89 -11.26 -22.04
C ILE A 8 13.60 -12.08 -22.12
N PHE A 9 12.56 -11.54 -22.77
CA PHE A 9 11.33 -12.29 -23.04
C PHE A 9 11.57 -13.48 -23.97
N ALA A 10 12.37 -13.33 -25.04
CA ALA A 10 12.76 -14.46 -25.88
C ALA A 10 13.60 -15.48 -25.12
N THR A 11 14.41 -15.09 -24.14
CA THR A 11 15.18 -16.04 -23.31
C THR A 11 14.26 -16.85 -22.39
N LEU A 12 13.31 -16.21 -21.70
CA LEU A 12 12.33 -16.90 -20.86
C LEU A 12 11.35 -17.76 -21.69
N LEU A 13 10.93 -17.27 -22.86
CA LEU A 13 10.11 -18.04 -23.81
C LEU A 13 10.92 -19.19 -24.44
N SER A 14 12.21 -19.01 -24.70
CA SER A 14 13.07 -20.08 -25.25
C SER A 14 13.35 -21.16 -24.22
N PHE A 15 13.47 -20.81 -22.93
CA PHE A 15 13.51 -21.80 -21.84
C PHE A 15 12.18 -22.56 -21.71
N ALA A 16 11.04 -21.88 -21.80
CA ALA A 16 9.72 -22.51 -21.77
C ALA A 16 9.46 -23.38 -23.02
N VAL A 17 9.83 -22.90 -24.22
CA VAL A 17 9.63 -23.62 -25.50
C VAL A 17 10.58 -24.81 -25.62
N CYS A 18 11.86 -24.66 -25.22
CA CYS A 18 12.82 -25.77 -25.20
C CYS A 18 12.35 -26.88 -24.24
N TRP A 19 11.68 -26.54 -23.14
CA TRP A 19 11.08 -27.52 -22.24
C TRP A 19 9.81 -28.17 -22.80
N THR A 20 8.95 -27.43 -23.54
CA THR A 20 7.78 -28.03 -24.21
C THR A 20 8.14 -28.95 -25.38
N SER A 21 9.26 -28.70 -26.08
CA SER A 21 9.79 -29.61 -27.11
C SER A 21 10.46 -30.85 -26.53
N LEU A 22 10.97 -30.79 -25.29
CA LEU A 22 11.41 -31.99 -24.54
C LEU A 22 10.23 -32.83 -24.01
N ALA A 23 9.06 -32.21 -23.78
CA ALA A 23 7.84 -32.91 -23.37
C ALA A 23 7.07 -33.57 -24.54
N HIS A 24 7.31 -33.14 -25.78
CA HIS A 24 6.77 -33.76 -26.99
C HIS A 24 7.93 -34.40 -27.76
N GLY A 25 8.23 -35.67 -27.48
CA GLY A 25 9.35 -36.41 -28.08
C GLY A 25 9.44 -36.29 -29.60
N GLN A 26 10.14 -35.26 -30.08
CA GLN A 26 10.56 -35.07 -31.45
C GLN A 26 12.07 -35.02 -31.44
N ASP A 27 12.67 -36.01 -32.09
CA ASP A 27 14.11 -36.15 -32.28
C ASP A 27 14.64 -34.98 -33.11
N GLY A 28 15.25 -34.00 -32.44
CA GLY A 28 15.92 -32.87 -33.09
C GLY A 28 17.07 -32.37 -32.23
N CYS A 29 18.30 -32.76 -32.59
CA CYS A 29 19.53 -32.34 -31.92
C CYS A 29 19.69 -30.81 -31.89
N CYS A 30 19.67 -30.19 -30.70
CA CYS A 30 20.31 -28.90 -30.46
C CYS A 30 21.64 -29.12 -29.72
N THR A 31 22.74 -29.03 -30.46
CA THR A 31 24.10 -29.03 -29.90
C THR A 31 24.45 -27.64 -29.38
N THR A 32 24.61 -27.49 -28.07
CA THR A 32 25.54 -26.49 -27.49
C THR A 32 26.19 -27.10 -26.25
N GLU A 33 27.52 -27.24 -26.32
CA GLU A 33 28.39 -27.81 -25.29
C GLU A 33 28.45 -26.94 -24.03
N ILE A 34 28.07 -27.48 -22.88
CA ILE A 34 28.60 -27.08 -21.56
C ILE A 34 28.97 -28.39 -20.85
N GLY A 35 30.27 -28.60 -20.65
CA GLY A 35 30.85 -29.86 -20.20
C GLY A 35 30.29 -30.36 -18.88
N CYS A 36 29.73 -31.58 -18.90
CA CYS A 36 29.57 -32.41 -17.72
C CYS A 36 30.77 -33.35 -17.62
N ALA A 37 31.39 -33.40 -16.45
CA ALA A 37 32.48 -34.33 -16.15
C ALA A 37 32.00 -35.78 -16.24
N ASP A 38 32.80 -36.60 -16.92
CA ASP A 38 32.61 -38.03 -17.13
C ASP A 38 32.47 -38.80 -15.81
N SER A 39 31.30 -39.40 -15.57
CA SER A 39 31.14 -40.67 -14.82
C SER A 39 29.67 -40.97 -14.52
N CYS A 40 28.89 -41.43 -15.51
CA CYS A 40 27.61 -42.14 -15.27
C CYS A 40 27.11 -42.81 -16.56
N CYS A 41 27.80 -43.86 -17.02
CA CYS A 41 27.24 -44.80 -18.00
C CYS A 41 27.61 -46.23 -17.58
N GLU A 42 26.65 -46.96 -17.01
CA GLU A 42 26.60 -48.42 -17.10
C GLU A 42 25.15 -48.88 -17.35
N ASP A 43 25.06 -49.95 -18.12
CA ASP A 43 23.95 -50.40 -18.94
C ASP A 43 22.68 -50.83 -18.19
N SER A 44 21.52 -50.42 -18.73
CA SER A 44 20.29 -51.22 -19.00
C SER A 44 18.97 -50.46 -18.71
N GLY A 45 18.22 -50.17 -19.79
CA GLY A 45 16.79 -49.84 -19.78
C GLY A 45 16.41 -48.40 -19.41
N CYS A 46 15.96 -47.61 -20.40
CA CYS A 46 15.40 -46.27 -20.19
C CYS A 46 14.12 -46.31 -19.33
N ARG A 47 14.28 -46.16 -18.01
CA ARG A 47 13.31 -45.49 -17.15
C ARG A 47 13.88 -44.11 -16.86
N PHE A 48 13.34 -43.06 -17.48
CA PHE A 48 13.69 -41.67 -17.14
C PHE A 48 13.20 -41.38 -15.71
N LYS A 49 14.08 -41.59 -14.71
CA LYS A 49 13.98 -40.92 -13.42
C LYS A 49 14.70 -39.59 -13.54
N LEU A 50 13.98 -38.49 -13.30
CA LEU A 50 14.50 -37.12 -13.14
C LEU A 50 15.46 -37.06 -11.93
N ARG A 51 16.68 -37.57 -12.08
CA ARG A 51 17.70 -37.62 -11.01
C ARG A 51 18.51 -36.33 -10.83
N CYS A 52 18.34 -35.33 -11.69
CA CYS A 52 19.04 -34.04 -11.55
C CYS A 52 18.37 -33.06 -10.55
N LEU A 53 17.14 -33.34 -10.09
CA LEU A 53 16.47 -32.56 -9.03
C LEU A 53 16.77 -33.14 -7.63
N ASP A 54 17.00 -34.46 -7.52
CA ASP A 54 17.30 -35.13 -6.24
C ASP A 54 18.55 -34.57 -5.52
N SER A 55 19.50 -33.98 -6.24
CA SER A 55 20.71 -33.37 -5.63
C SER A 55 20.49 -31.95 -5.11
N LEU A 56 19.48 -31.22 -5.61
CA LEU A 56 19.06 -29.91 -5.11
C LEU A 56 18.05 -30.05 -3.96
N PHE A 57 17.26 -31.13 -3.96
CA PHE A 57 16.26 -31.47 -2.94
C PHE A 57 16.74 -32.57 -1.98
N GLY A 58 18.06 -32.67 -1.77
CA GLY A 58 18.72 -33.69 -0.98
C GLY A 58 18.41 -33.63 0.53
N SER A 59 17.21 -34.04 0.92
CA SER A 59 16.89 -34.77 2.16
C SER A 59 15.40 -35.06 2.14
N LYS A 60 15.03 -36.31 2.46
CA LYS A 60 13.63 -36.71 2.65
C LYS A 60 13.00 -35.87 3.77
N CYS A 61 12.47 -34.70 3.43
CA CYS A 61 11.47 -34.03 4.24
C CYS A 61 10.21 -34.90 4.18
N GLY A 62 9.70 -35.27 5.35
CA GLY A 62 8.53 -36.13 5.48
C GLY A 62 7.37 -35.59 4.65
N SER A 63 6.67 -36.50 4.00
CA SER A 63 5.42 -36.28 3.28
C SER A 63 4.37 -35.68 4.22
N GLN A 64 4.30 -34.35 4.28
CA GLN A 64 3.15 -33.62 4.83
C GLN A 64 2.90 -32.36 3.99
N ASP A 65 1.62 -32.18 3.71
CA ASP A 65 1.00 -31.34 2.69
C ASP A 65 1.38 -29.85 2.79
N ASN A 66 2.08 -29.32 1.78
CA ASN A 66 2.61 -27.95 1.76
C ASN A 66 2.07 -27.10 0.59
N GLY A 67 0.86 -27.43 0.13
CA GLY A 67 0.28 -26.92 -1.12
C GLY A 67 -0.52 -25.63 -1.08
N CYS A 68 -0.13 -24.61 -0.33
CA CYS A 68 -0.91 -23.36 -0.31
C CYS A 68 -0.69 -22.50 -1.57
N GLY A 69 -1.75 -22.30 -2.37
CA GLY A 69 -1.83 -21.35 -3.49
C GLY A 69 -2.23 -19.93 -3.07
N LEU A 70 -2.43 -19.04 -4.07
CA LEU A 70 -2.94 -17.67 -3.92
C LEU A 70 -4.20 -17.66 -3.02
N GLY A 71 -4.19 -16.89 -1.92
CA GLY A 71 -5.31 -16.80 -0.97
C GLY A 71 -5.12 -17.49 0.38
N CYS A 72 -4.12 -18.37 0.56
CA CYS A 72 -3.99 -19.19 1.77
C CYS A 72 -2.87 -18.78 2.73
N ALA A 73 -2.15 -17.70 2.44
CA ALA A 73 -0.89 -17.42 3.13
C ALA A 73 -1.04 -16.86 4.55
N ASP A 74 -2.20 -16.36 4.99
CA ASP A 74 -2.26 -15.67 6.30
C ASP A 74 -3.65 -15.48 6.96
N ASP A 75 -4.69 -16.22 6.57
CA ASP A 75 -6.05 -16.00 7.11
C ASP A 75 -6.25 -16.46 8.58
N GLY A 76 -5.19 -16.63 9.40
CA GLY A 76 -5.32 -17.21 10.74
C GLY A 76 -5.94 -18.62 10.68
N CYS A 77 -5.73 -19.28 9.56
CA CYS A 77 -6.57 -20.34 9.10
C CYS A 77 -6.28 -21.66 9.82
N ASP A 78 -7.35 -22.23 10.37
CA ASP A 78 -7.49 -23.69 10.47
C ASP A 78 -7.59 -24.38 9.11
N LEU A 79 -7.59 -23.61 8.00
CA LEU A 79 -7.41 -24.13 6.65
C LEU A 79 -5.96 -24.60 6.48
N GLY A 80 -5.68 -25.85 6.82
CA GLY A 80 -4.44 -26.51 6.44
C GLY A 80 -4.28 -26.51 4.92
N CYS A 81 -3.04 -26.35 4.44
CA CYS A 81 -2.72 -26.65 3.05
C CYS A 81 -3.08 -28.12 2.80
N THR A 82 -4.06 -28.38 1.94
CA THR A 82 -4.26 -29.74 1.43
C THR A 82 -3.34 -29.96 0.22
N SER A 83 -3.13 -31.21 -0.19
CA SER A 83 -2.49 -31.56 -1.46
C SER A 83 -3.12 -30.88 -2.69
N ASP A 84 -4.32 -30.30 -2.51
CA ASP A 84 -5.24 -29.83 -3.53
C ASP A 84 -5.36 -28.28 -3.54
N GLY A 85 -4.34 -27.55 -3.10
CA GLY A 85 -4.37 -26.08 -3.12
C GLY A 85 -5.11 -25.46 -1.92
N CYS A 86 -5.70 -24.28 -2.14
CA CYS A 86 -6.61 -23.61 -1.20
C CYS A 86 -7.93 -24.39 -1.07
N GLY A 87 -7.84 -25.55 -0.41
CA GLY A 87 -8.95 -26.42 -0.05
C GLY A 87 -9.29 -26.30 1.42
N LEU A 88 -10.53 -26.64 1.77
CA LEU A 88 -10.90 -26.87 3.17
C LEU A 88 -10.07 -28.04 3.70
N PRO A 89 -9.57 -28.01 4.94
CA PRO A 89 -8.87 -29.13 5.54
C PRO A 89 -9.71 -30.40 5.42
N ALA A 90 -9.02 -31.54 5.38
CA ALA A 90 -9.64 -32.86 5.43
C ALA A 90 -10.60 -33.02 6.63
N ALA A 91 -10.38 -32.28 7.72
CA ALA A 91 -11.32 -32.12 8.82
C ALA A 91 -11.28 -30.67 9.34
N ALA A 92 -12.42 -29.97 9.33
CA ALA A 92 -12.55 -28.74 10.07
C ALA A 92 -12.34 -29.06 11.56
N PRO A 93 -11.40 -28.39 12.26
CA PRO A 93 -11.27 -28.58 13.69
C PRO A 93 -12.59 -28.20 14.35
N PRO A 94 -12.96 -28.89 15.45
CA PRO A 94 -14.24 -28.62 16.10
C PRO A 94 -14.29 -27.14 16.49
N TYR A 95 -15.24 -26.39 15.92
CA TYR A 95 -15.44 -24.97 16.25
C TYR A 95 -15.97 -24.77 17.69
N GLY A 96 -16.31 -25.86 18.37
CA GLY A 96 -16.75 -25.91 19.75
C GLY A 96 -15.60 -25.84 20.77
N GLY A 97 -15.94 -26.05 22.03
CA GLY A 97 -15.02 -25.95 23.16
C GLY A 97 -15.16 -24.64 23.94
N ASP A 98 -14.36 -24.52 25.01
CA ASP A 98 -14.43 -23.41 25.94
C ASP A 98 -14.03 -22.08 25.29
N CYS A 99 -14.58 -20.96 25.80
CA CYS A 99 -14.34 -19.64 25.21
C CYS A 99 -12.87 -19.24 25.11
N GLY A 100 -12.01 -19.78 25.97
CA GLY A 100 -10.57 -19.51 25.98
C GLY A 100 -9.75 -20.35 25.00
N THR A 101 -10.29 -21.45 24.47
CA THR A 101 -9.55 -22.39 23.61
C THR A 101 -10.12 -22.52 22.20
N ARG A 102 -11.41 -22.23 22.02
CA ARG A 102 -12.05 -22.23 20.70
C ARG A 102 -11.41 -21.16 19.80
N ARG A 103 -11.36 -21.43 18.49
CA ARG A 103 -10.76 -20.51 17.50
C ARG A 103 -11.73 -19.49 16.91
N THR A 104 -13.01 -19.59 17.24
CA THR A 104 -14.04 -18.67 16.71
C THR A 104 -14.87 -18.03 17.81
N LEU A 105 -15.15 -16.73 17.67
CA LEU A 105 -15.88 -15.93 18.67
C LEU A 105 -17.34 -16.36 18.85
N THR A 106 -17.95 -17.03 17.88
CA THR A 106 -19.33 -17.51 17.97
C THR A 106 -19.43 -19.03 18.16
N GLY A 107 -18.30 -19.73 18.22
CA GLY A 107 -18.25 -21.17 18.38
C GLY A 107 -18.81 -21.91 17.16
N ASP A 108 -19.40 -23.07 17.40
CA ASP A 108 -19.94 -23.97 16.38
C ASP A 108 -21.43 -23.77 16.06
N TRP A 109 -22.07 -22.76 16.66
CA TRP A 109 -23.51 -22.49 16.51
C TRP A 109 -24.41 -23.68 16.87
N GLY A 110 -24.08 -24.41 17.94
CA GLY A 110 -24.83 -25.61 18.34
C GLY A 110 -24.63 -26.76 17.35
N GLY A 111 -23.46 -26.81 16.71
CA GLY A 111 -23.08 -27.81 15.71
C GLY A 111 -23.35 -27.42 14.26
N ALA A 112 -24.19 -26.41 13.99
CA ALA A 112 -24.54 -26.01 12.63
C ALA A 112 -23.32 -25.59 11.79
N ARG A 113 -22.33 -24.93 12.41
CA ARG A 113 -21.09 -24.55 11.73
C ARG A 113 -20.26 -25.76 11.32
N ASN A 114 -20.16 -26.76 12.20
CA ASN A 114 -19.47 -28.02 11.90
C ASN A 114 -20.20 -28.77 10.78
N SER A 115 -21.55 -28.78 10.80
CA SER A 115 -22.35 -29.40 9.75
C SER A 115 -22.11 -28.75 8.39
N LEU A 116 -22.16 -27.42 8.30
CA LEU A 116 -21.84 -26.71 7.07
C LEU A 116 -20.44 -27.04 6.57
N ALA A 117 -19.42 -26.99 7.43
CA ALA A 117 -18.05 -27.29 7.06
C ALA A 117 -17.88 -28.75 6.57
N SER A 118 -18.56 -29.70 7.22
CA SER A 118 -18.58 -31.10 6.78
C SER A 118 -19.27 -31.30 5.42
N SER A 119 -20.22 -30.43 5.07
CA SER A 119 -20.87 -30.38 3.76
C SER A 119 -20.11 -29.54 2.73
N GLY A 120 -18.90 -29.08 3.05
CA GLY A 120 -18.05 -28.30 2.14
C GLY A 120 -18.30 -26.80 2.15
N ILE A 121 -19.04 -26.25 3.11
CA ILE A 121 -19.31 -24.81 3.19
C ILE A 121 -18.67 -24.25 4.46
N VAL A 122 -17.72 -23.33 4.31
CA VAL A 122 -17.09 -22.63 5.44
C VAL A 122 -17.28 -21.13 5.31
N PHE A 123 -17.81 -20.55 6.37
CA PHE A 123 -17.90 -19.11 6.53
C PHE A 123 -16.95 -18.62 7.63
N GLN A 124 -16.19 -17.59 7.30
CA GLN A 124 -15.32 -16.86 8.21
C GLN A 124 -15.64 -15.37 8.12
N GLY A 125 -15.47 -14.70 9.25
CA GLY A 125 -15.75 -13.29 9.37
C GLY A 125 -14.87 -12.71 10.44
N ASP A 126 -14.20 -11.62 10.09
CA ASP A 126 -13.24 -10.95 10.93
C ASP A 126 -13.50 -9.46 10.96
N VAL A 127 -13.25 -8.85 12.11
CA VAL A 127 -13.35 -7.41 12.29
C VAL A 127 -12.05 -6.92 12.89
N THR A 128 -11.32 -6.11 12.13
CA THR A 128 -10.10 -5.43 12.59
C THR A 128 -10.50 -4.03 13.03
N GLN A 129 -10.21 -3.67 14.27
CA GLN A 129 -10.44 -2.31 14.79
C GLN A 129 -9.09 -1.63 15.02
N ILE A 130 -8.95 -0.42 14.51
CA ILE A 130 -7.69 0.31 14.43
C ILE A 130 -7.91 1.66 15.10
N TYR A 131 -7.31 1.86 16.27
CA TYR A 131 -7.21 3.17 16.90
C TYR A 131 -5.75 3.63 16.81
N GLN A 132 -5.48 4.52 15.88
CA GLN A 132 -4.12 4.94 15.51
C GLN A 132 -4.06 6.46 15.45
N GLY A 133 -2.90 7.05 15.75
CA GLY A 133 -2.74 8.49 15.72
C GLY A 133 -1.29 8.92 15.52
N VAL A 134 -1.13 10.16 15.08
CA VAL A 134 0.19 10.78 14.89
C VAL A 134 0.61 11.40 16.22
N ALA A 135 1.53 10.72 16.93
CA ALA A 135 2.00 11.17 18.25
C ALA A 135 2.99 12.34 18.18
N SER A 136 3.74 12.47 17.07
CA SER A 136 4.72 13.53 16.85
C SER A 136 5.00 13.67 15.35
N GLY A 137 5.34 14.88 14.90
CA GLY A 137 5.51 15.19 13.48
C GLY A 137 4.18 15.14 12.72
N GLY A 138 4.24 14.69 11.46
CA GLY A 138 3.09 14.62 10.56
C GLY A 138 2.50 16.00 10.21
N VAL A 139 1.38 15.98 9.47
CA VAL A 139 0.62 17.18 9.10
C VAL A 139 -0.32 17.60 10.23
N ARG A 140 -0.97 16.62 10.89
CA ARG A 140 -1.85 16.84 12.05
C ARG A 140 -1.64 15.74 13.09
N GLN A 141 -1.56 16.12 14.36
CA GLN A 141 -1.40 15.21 15.49
C GLN A 141 -2.76 14.81 16.06
N THR A 142 -3.50 14.01 15.28
CA THR A 142 -4.82 13.50 15.60
C THR A 142 -4.80 11.99 15.82
N TRP A 143 -5.80 11.52 16.57
CA TRP A 143 -6.07 10.11 16.80
C TRP A 143 -7.42 9.77 16.20
N ASN A 144 -7.43 8.82 15.28
CA ASN A 144 -8.63 8.43 14.56
C ASN A 144 -8.94 6.95 14.84
N TYR A 145 -10.21 6.62 14.70
CA TYR A 145 -10.68 5.25 14.74
C TYR A 145 -11.07 4.83 13.32
N ALA A 146 -10.55 3.68 12.90
CA ALA A 146 -10.96 2.96 11.70
C ALA A 146 -11.31 1.52 12.04
N ALA A 147 -12.08 0.87 11.18
CA ALA A 147 -12.32 -0.56 11.24
C ALA A 147 -12.40 -1.16 9.84
N HIS A 148 -12.17 -2.47 9.75
CA HIS A 148 -12.29 -3.25 8.54
C HIS A 148 -13.05 -4.54 8.86
N GLY A 149 -14.11 -4.85 8.11
CA GLY A 149 -14.77 -6.15 8.15
C GLY A 149 -14.46 -6.97 6.91
N ASP A 150 -13.93 -8.18 7.11
CA ASP A 150 -13.50 -9.11 6.07
C ASP A 150 -14.29 -10.42 6.22
N TYR A 151 -14.96 -10.83 5.16
CA TYR A 151 -15.90 -11.96 5.17
C TYR A 151 -15.56 -12.92 4.05
N LEU A 152 -15.28 -14.17 4.42
CA LEU A 152 -14.87 -15.21 3.49
C LEU A 152 -15.88 -16.34 3.50
N LEU A 153 -16.36 -16.70 2.32
CA LEU A 153 -17.15 -17.91 2.07
C LEU A 153 -16.35 -18.82 1.14
N LEU A 154 -16.07 -20.02 1.63
CA LEU A 154 -15.41 -21.08 0.88
C LEU A 154 -16.39 -22.22 0.65
N THR A 155 -16.45 -22.68 -0.59
CA THR A 155 -17.26 -23.82 -1.01
C THR A 155 -16.37 -24.87 -1.66
N ASP A 156 -16.38 -26.08 -1.12
CA ASP A 156 -15.77 -27.29 -1.65
C ASP A 156 -16.85 -28.12 -2.35
N PHE A 157 -16.80 -28.15 -3.69
CA PHE A 157 -17.82 -28.84 -4.48
C PHE A 157 -17.62 -30.35 -4.53
N ASP A 158 -16.48 -30.89 -4.10
CA ASP A 158 -16.33 -32.34 -3.95
C ASP A 158 -17.23 -32.80 -2.81
N LYS A 159 -17.18 -32.11 -1.67
CA LYS A 159 -18.07 -32.38 -0.52
C LYS A 159 -19.53 -31.99 -0.79
N LEU A 160 -19.76 -30.84 -1.41
CA LEU A 160 -21.13 -30.31 -1.60
C LEU A 160 -21.90 -31.02 -2.72
N ALA A 161 -21.23 -31.36 -3.82
CA ALA A 161 -21.87 -31.81 -5.06
C ALA A 161 -21.15 -32.97 -5.77
N GLY A 162 -20.06 -33.51 -5.21
CA GLY A 162 -19.25 -34.58 -5.84
C GLY A 162 -18.38 -34.12 -7.01
N VAL A 163 -18.18 -32.82 -7.19
CA VAL A 163 -17.33 -32.27 -8.26
C VAL A 163 -15.90 -32.15 -7.77
N LYS A 164 -15.09 -33.16 -8.06
CA LYS A 164 -13.71 -33.28 -7.57
C LYS A 164 -12.84 -32.09 -7.97
N GLY A 165 -12.11 -31.58 -6.99
CA GLY A 165 -11.10 -30.54 -7.16
C GLY A 165 -11.64 -29.15 -7.50
N LEU A 166 -12.97 -28.96 -7.52
CA LEU A 166 -13.59 -27.66 -7.75
C LEU A 166 -13.89 -26.96 -6.41
N SER A 167 -13.45 -25.72 -6.27
CA SER A 167 -13.82 -24.85 -5.16
C SER A 167 -14.21 -23.45 -5.63
N LEU A 168 -14.98 -22.75 -4.79
CA LEU A 168 -15.34 -21.35 -4.95
C LEU A 168 -14.97 -20.59 -3.69
N MET A 169 -14.28 -19.47 -3.87
CA MET A 169 -14.01 -18.49 -2.84
C MET A 169 -14.74 -17.20 -3.15
N ILE A 170 -15.50 -16.69 -2.17
CA ILE A 170 -16.09 -15.36 -2.21
C ILE A 170 -15.54 -14.58 -1.02
N ARG A 171 -14.88 -13.45 -1.28
CA ARG A 171 -14.45 -12.50 -0.25
C ARG A 171 -15.23 -11.20 -0.40
N ALA A 172 -15.81 -10.73 0.69
CA ALA A 172 -16.47 -9.44 0.78
C ALA A 172 -15.83 -8.61 1.89
N GLU A 173 -15.54 -7.36 1.60
CA GLU A 173 -14.80 -6.45 2.48
C GLU A 173 -15.52 -5.12 2.59
N HIS A 174 -15.38 -4.47 3.74
CA HIS A 174 -15.77 -3.08 3.92
C HIS A 174 -14.91 -2.43 5.00
N ARG A 175 -14.87 -1.11 4.99
CA ARG A 175 -14.24 -0.32 6.05
C ARG A 175 -15.22 0.65 6.70
N MET A 176 -14.82 1.12 7.88
CA MET A 176 -15.52 2.15 8.65
C MET A 176 -14.51 3.13 9.26
N GLY A 177 -14.98 4.31 9.65
CA GLY A 177 -14.17 5.30 10.35
C GLY A 177 -13.15 6.02 9.47
N GLU A 178 -12.10 6.58 10.06
CA GLU A 178 -11.14 7.46 9.39
C GLU A 178 -9.71 6.96 9.53
N PHE A 179 -8.96 6.91 8.42
CA PHE A 179 -7.55 6.50 8.39
C PHE A 179 -6.62 7.70 8.58
N ILE A 180 -5.44 7.48 9.17
CA ILE A 180 -4.51 8.57 9.53
C ILE A 180 -3.51 8.96 8.44
N ALA A 181 -3.49 8.30 7.27
CA ALA A 181 -2.45 8.53 6.25
C ALA A 181 -2.34 10.02 5.85
N ARG A 182 -3.47 10.73 5.77
CA ARG A 182 -3.53 12.18 5.49
C ARG A 182 -2.95 13.01 6.64
N ASP A 183 -3.28 12.66 7.89
CA ASP A 183 -2.76 13.32 9.09
C ASP A 183 -1.25 13.08 9.28
N ALA A 184 -0.77 11.88 8.94
CA ALA A 184 0.63 11.51 8.95
C ALA A 184 1.43 12.13 7.79
N GLY A 185 0.78 12.66 6.77
CA GLY A 185 1.44 13.24 5.59
C GLY A 185 2.11 12.20 4.69
N VAL A 186 1.53 11.00 4.60
CA VAL A 186 2.10 9.88 3.85
C VAL A 186 1.13 9.37 2.78
N ILE A 187 1.69 8.86 1.69
CA ILE A 187 0.91 8.28 0.58
C ILE A 187 0.73 6.77 0.72
N LEU A 188 1.57 6.12 1.50
CA LEU A 188 1.46 4.70 1.79
C LEU A 188 0.75 4.58 3.14
N PRO A 189 -0.42 3.91 3.22
CA PRO A 189 -1.17 3.80 4.45
C PRO A 189 -0.33 3.19 5.59
N PRO A 190 -0.27 3.85 6.77
CA PRO A 190 0.27 3.27 8.00
C PRO A 190 -0.47 2.00 8.46
N ALA A 191 -1.74 1.86 8.05
CA ALA A 191 -2.54 0.66 8.26
C ALA A 191 -3.32 0.34 6.98
N LEU A 192 -2.89 -0.69 6.24
CA LEU A 192 -3.50 -1.08 4.95
C LEU A 192 -5.00 -1.37 5.08
N HIS A 193 -5.39 -2.12 6.13
CA HIS A 193 -6.79 -2.44 6.39
C HIS A 193 -7.69 -1.22 6.65
N ALA A 194 -7.12 -0.09 7.08
CA ALA A 194 -7.91 1.12 7.28
C ALA A 194 -8.39 1.75 5.95
N THR A 195 -7.78 1.38 4.81
CA THR A 195 -8.02 1.98 3.49
C THR A 195 -8.56 1.01 2.45
N THR A 196 -8.48 -0.30 2.67
CA THR A 196 -9.13 -1.31 1.83
C THR A 196 -10.61 -1.49 2.21
N PRO A 197 -11.49 -1.89 1.27
CA PRO A 197 -11.23 -2.11 -0.16
C PRO A 197 -11.19 -0.81 -0.98
N VAL A 198 -11.80 0.27 -0.48
CA VAL A 198 -11.80 1.60 -1.13
C VAL A 198 -11.68 2.68 -0.04
N PRO A 199 -10.70 3.60 -0.09
CA PRO A 199 -10.41 4.50 1.04
C PRO A 199 -11.56 5.40 1.47
N ASP A 200 -12.34 5.90 0.53
CA ASP A 200 -13.41 6.88 0.77
C ASP A 200 -14.82 6.26 0.62
N SER A 201 -14.96 4.93 0.67
CA SER A 201 -16.25 4.24 0.70
C SER A 201 -16.37 3.31 1.91
N ASN A 202 -17.60 3.21 2.44
CA ASN A 202 -17.96 2.26 3.50
C ASN A 202 -18.85 1.12 2.95
N ASP A 203 -18.96 1.00 1.62
CA ASP A 203 -19.78 -0.03 0.99
C ASP A 203 -19.18 -1.42 1.23
N LEU A 204 -20.05 -2.42 1.36
CA LEU A 204 -19.66 -3.82 1.33
C LEU A 204 -19.41 -4.25 -0.11
N ILE A 205 -18.16 -4.60 -0.42
CA ILE A 205 -17.68 -4.86 -1.77
C ILE A 205 -17.19 -6.30 -1.87
N ILE A 206 -17.61 -7.01 -2.92
CA ILE A 206 -17.06 -8.33 -3.27
C ILE A 206 -15.75 -8.10 -4.04
N THR A 207 -14.64 -8.27 -3.33
CA THR A 207 -13.26 -8.12 -3.86
C THR A 207 -12.78 -9.41 -4.51
N ASN A 208 -13.35 -10.56 -4.13
CA ASN A 208 -12.95 -11.85 -4.67
C ASN A 208 -14.16 -12.73 -4.96
N PHE A 209 -14.21 -13.32 -6.16
CA PHE A 209 -15.17 -14.33 -6.59
C PHE A 209 -14.43 -15.29 -7.51
N LEU A 210 -13.73 -16.27 -6.92
CA LEU A 210 -12.73 -17.08 -7.58
C LEU A 210 -13.11 -18.55 -7.59
N PHE A 211 -13.22 -19.12 -8.78
CA PHE A 211 -13.24 -20.57 -8.95
C PHE A 211 -11.82 -21.09 -9.06
N THR A 212 -11.58 -22.22 -8.40
CA THR A 212 -10.33 -22.97 -8.49
C THR A 212 -10.65 -24.41 -8.87
N GLN A 213 -9.98 -24.93 -9.89
CA GLN A 213 -10.09 -26.32 -10.34
C GLN A 213 -8.71 -26.97 -10.32
N ASN A 214 -8.54 -27.99 -9.47
CA ASN A 214 -7.41 -28.90 -9.57
C ASN A 214 -7.65 -29.85 -10.73
N VAL A 215 -6.85 -29.71 -11.79
CA VAL A 215 -6.93 -30.57 -12.97
C VAL A 215 -6.24 -31.90 -12.67
N ASN A 216 -5.12 -31.84 -11.96
CA ASN A 216 -4.36 -32.97 -11.41
C ASN A 216 -3.45 -32.47 -10.26
N GLU A 217 -2.62 -33.35 -9.71
CA GLU A 217 -1.69 -33.06 -8.60
C GLU A 217 -0.64 -31.98 -8.91
N ASN A 218 -0.44 -31.64 -10.18
CA ASN A 218 0.60 -30.70 -10.64
C ASN A 218 0.03 -29.42 -11.25
N VAL A 219 -1.27 -29.37 -11.57
CA VAL A 219 -1.86 -28.27 -12.33
C VAL A 219 -3.20 -27.86 -11.72
N THR A 220 -3.25 -26.61 -11.29
CA THR A 220 -4.47 -25.94 -10.81
C THR A 220 -4.79 -24.77 -11.73
N VAL A 221 -6.04 -24.65 -12.15
CA VAL A 221 -6.55 -23.52 -12.93
C VAL A 221 -7.48 -22.70 -12.05
N LEU A 222 -7.39 -21.38 -12.15
CA LEU A 222 -8.25 -20.45 -11.43
C LEU A 222 -8.85 -19.43 -12.39
N PHE A 223 -10.07 -18.98 -12.12
CA PHE A 223 -10.74 -17.95 -12.92
C PHE A 223 -11.87 -17.27 -12.14
N GLY A 224 -12.16 -16.01 -12.48
CA GLY A 224 -13.23 -15.24 -11.85
C GLY A 224 -12.78 -13.80 -11.59
N LYS A 225 -13.23 -13.21 -10.49
CA LYS A 225 -12.75 -11.92 -9.97
C LYS A 225 -11.72 -12.17 -8.89
N LEU A 226 -10.50 -11.68 -9.07
CA LEU A 226 -9.35 -11.95 -8.22
C LEU A 226 -9.01 -10.69 -7.43
N ASP A 227 -8.83 -10.88 -6.13
CA ASP A 227 -8.07 -9.97 -5.29
C ASP A 227 -6.59 -10.32 -5.38
N THR A 228 -5.73 -9.32 -5.59
CA THR A 228 -4.28 -9.48 -5.76
C THR A 228 -3.44 -9.08 -4.54
N LEU A 229 -4.05 -8.71 -3.41
CA LEU A 229 -3.35 -8.62 -2.12
C LEU A 229 -2.91 -10.00 -1.64
N ASP A 230 -3.69 -11.02 -1.95
CA ASP A 230 -3.32 -12.38 -1.60
C ASP A 230 -2.43 -12.95 -2.71
N GLY A 231 -1.22 -13.40 -2.36
CA GLY A 231 -0.34 -14.07 -3.33
C GLY A 231 1.14 -14.11 -3.01
N ASP A 232 1.59 -13.27 -2.10
CA ASP A 232 2.92 -13.42 -1.52
C ASP A 232 2.93 -14.52 -0.46
N ARG A 233 3.89 -15.44 -0.54
CA ARG A 233 4.02 -16.60 0.35
C ARG A 233 4.93 -16.30 1.55
N ASN A 234 5.19 -15.04 1.85
CA ASN A 234 6.06 -14.64 2.94
C ASN A 234 5.37 -14.84 4.30
N PRO A 235 5.81 -15.79 5.14
CA PRO A 235 5.11 -16.15 6.37
C PRO A 235 5.27 -15.13 7.51
N PHE A 236 6.08 -14.07 7.32
CA PHE A 236 6.42 -13.12 8.39
C PHE A 236 5.90 -11.70 8.14
N ALA A 237 5.61 -11.37 6.89
CA ALA A 237 5.31 -10.00 6.48
C ALA A 237 4.24 -9.93 5.38
N SER A 238 3.46 -10.98 5.19
CA SER A 238 2.22 -10.96 4.40
C SER A 238 1.01 -10.85 5.36
N GLY A 239 -0.20 -11.10 4.86
CA GLY A 239 -1.40 -11.21 5.71
C GLY A 239 -2.24 -9.95 5.81
N ARG A 240 -2.24 -9.17 4.72
CA ARG A 240 -3.12 -8.03 4.46
C ARG A 240 -3.05 -6.87 5.46
N GLY A 241 -2.25 -6.98 6.53
CA GLY A 241 -2.18 -5.96 7.56
C GLY A 241 -3.00 -6.24 8.82
N LYS A 242 -3.44 -7.49 9.02
CA LYS A 242 -4.41 -7.85 10.07
C LYS A 242 -3.79 -8.32 11.38
N THR A 243 -2.92 -9.34 11.31
CA THR A 243 -2.36 -10.02 12.49
C THR A 243 -0.88 -9.75 12.70
N GLY A 244 -0.18 -9.34 11.64
CA GLY A 244 1.23 -8.95 11.66
C GLY A 244 1.42 -7.43 11.54
N PHE A 245 2.42 -7.04 10.73
CA PHE A 245 2.63 -5.64 10.35
C PHE A 245 1.40 -5.06 9.68
N MET A 246 1.09 -3.79 9.93
CA MET A 246 -0.03 -3.04 9.35
C MET A 246 0.42 -2.11 8.21
N HIS A 247 1.68 -1.65 8.22
CA HIS A 247 2.15 -0.66 7.26
C HIS A 247 2.26 -1.25 5.86
N THR A 248 1.66 -0.58 4.88
CA THR A 248 1.56 -1.05 3.49
C THR A 248 2.93 -1.41 2.87
N SER A 249 3.96 -0.60 3.11
CA SER A 249 5.34 -0.85 2.66
C SER A 249 6.00 -2.12 3.19
N ILE A 250 5.48 -2.73 4.25
CA ILE A 250 5.96 -4.01 4.78
C ILE A 250 5.08 -5.14 4.26
N VAL A 251 3.76 -4.96 4.22
CA VAL A 251 2.80 -6.01 3.86
C VAL A 251 2.89 -6.40 2.37
N GLU A 252 3.09 -5.44 1.47
CA GLU A 252 2.97 -5.64 0.02
C GLU A 252 4.17 -5.10 -0.79
N PRO A 253 4.43 -5.63 -2.01
CA PRO A 253 5.37 -5.05 -2.95
C PRO A 253 4.79 -3.78 -3.61
N ILE A 254 4.91 -2.65 -2.92
CA ILE A 254 4.30 -1.36 -3.28
C ILE A 254 4.68 -0.80 -4.67
N SER A 255 5.75 -1.25 -5.29
CA SER A 255 6.10 -0.84 -6.66
C SER A 255 5.14 -1.40 -7.72
N GLY A 256 4.37 -2.45 -7.39
CA GLY A 256 3.47 -3.12 -8.32
C GLY A 256 2.08 -2.51 -8.45
N ILE A 257 1.72 -1.58 -7.55
CA ILE A 257 0.35 -1.08 -7.39
C ILE A 257 -0.30 -0.58 -8.69
N PRO A 258 0.35 0.25 -9.53
CA PRO A 258 -0.29 0.72 -10.77
C PRO A 258 -0.30 -0.35 -11.87
N THR A 259 0.60 -1.33 -11.81
CA THR A 259 0.71 -2.37 -12.85
C THR A 259 -0.30 -3.50 -12.63
N VAL A 260 -0.51 -3.87 -11.36
CA VAL A 260 -1.36 -5.00 -10.95
C VAL A 260 -2.62 -4.44 -10.25
N PRO A 261 -3.79 -4.49 -10.91
CA PRO A 261 -5.05 -4.05 -10.31
C PRO A 261 -5.34 -4.79 -9.01
N PHE A 262 -5.93 -4.10 -8.03
CA PHE A 262 -6.21 -4.66 -6.71
C PHE A 262 -7.27 -5.76 -6.80
N SER A 263 -8.41 -5.46 -7.42
CA SER A 263 -9.48 -6.45 -7.62
C SER A 263 -10.04 -6.39 -9.03
N THR A 264 -9.89 -7.48 -9.79
CA THR A 264 -10.32 -7.50 -11.19
C THR A 264 -10.57 -8.90 -11.77
N LEU A 265 -11.28 -8.96 -12.91
CA LEU A 265 -11.51 -10.23 -13.61
C LEU A 265 -10.22 -10.81 -14.19
N GLY A 266 -10.09 -12.13 -14.16
CA GLY A 266 -8.95 -12.81 -14.74
C GLY A 266 -9.02 -14.33 -14.66
N ALA A 267 -7.95 -14.96 -15.12
CA ALA A 267 -7.73 -16.38 -15.04
C ALA A 267 -6.24 -16.69 -14.92
N GLY A 268 -5.90 -17.89 -14.48
CA GLY A 268 -4.51 -18.28 -14.35
C GLY A 268 -4.29 -19.75 -14.10
N VAL A 269 -3.02 -20.11 -14.04
CA VAL A 269 -2.55 -21.47 -13.78
C VAL A 269 -1.52 -21.42 -12.66
N ILE A 270 -1.58 -22.40 -11.76
CA ILE A 270 -0.59 -22.68 -10.75
C ILE A 270 -0.01 -24.06 -11.05
N LEU A 271 1.32 -24.14 -11.05
CA LEU A 271 2.08 -25.36 -11.25
C LEU A 271 2.69 -25.82 -9.92
N SER A 272 2.49 -27.09 -9.61
CA SER A 272 2.91 -27.70 -8.34
C SER A 272 3.78 -28.93 -8.56
N VAL A 273 4.75 -29.13 -7.66
CA VAL A 273 5.59 -30.34 -7.57
C VAL A 273 5.45 -30.90 -6.17
N ASP A 274 5.10 -32.18 -6.05
CA ASP A 274 4.82 -32.85 -4.77
C ASP A 274 3.84 -32.04 -3.89
N GLY A 275 2.77 -31.55 -4.53
CA GLY A 275 1.76 -30.71 -3.91
C GLY A 275 2.20 -29.26 -3.64
N ASN A 276 3.45 -28.86 -3.87
CA ASN A 276 3.95 -27.51 -3.57
C ASN A 276 3.92 -26.59 -4.80
N PRO A 277 3.20 -25.45 -4.77
CA PRO A 277 3.20 -24.47 -5.85
C PRO A 277 4.60 -23.86 -6.08
N PHE A 278 5.18 -24.11 -7.24
CA PHE A 278 6.49 -23.56 -7.61
C PHE A 278 6.40 -22.47 -8.68
N ALA A 279 5.32 -22.40 -9.46
CA ALA A 279 5.14 -21.34 -10.44
C ALA A 279 3.66 -20.98 -10.60
N GLN A 280 3.39 -19.73 -10.97
CA GLN A 280 2.06 -19.24 -11.32
C GLN A 280 2.12 -18.26 -12.47
N PHE A 281 1.04 -18.23 -13.25
CA PHE A 281 0.85 -17.27 -14.32
C PHE A 281 -0.62 -16.83 -14.36
N LEU A 282 -0.84 -15.52 -14.30
CA LEU A 282 -2.16 -14.90 -14.32
C LEU A 282 -2.32 -13.99 -15.54
N VAL A 283 -3.51 -14.01 -16.11
CA VAL A 283 -4.00 -13.09 -17.13
C VAL A 283 -5.18 -12.34 -16.52
N LEU A 284 -4.99 -11.06 -16.27
CA LEU A 284 -5.92 -10.19 -15.57
C LEU A 284 -6.41 -9.09 -16.52
N ASN A 285 -7.62 -8.61 -16.30
CA ASN A 285 -8.08 -7.36 -16.89
C ASN A 285 -7.10 -6.24 -16.50
N GLY A 286 -6.75 -5.35 -17.44
CA GLY A 286 -5.76 -4.29 -17.21
C GLY A 286 -6.24 -3.16 -16.29
N THR A 287 -7.52 -3.14 -15.95
CA THR A 287 -8.16 -2.09 -15.13
C THR A 287 -8.67 -2.66 -13.81
N ASP A 288 -8.56 -1.87 -12.75
CA ASP A 288 -9.19 -2.16 -11.47
C ASP A 288 -10.71 -2.05 -11.56
N THR A 289 -11.41 -3.09 -11.13
CA THR A 289 -12.88 -3.18 -11.16
C THR A 289 -13.42 -3.51 -9.77
N THR A 290 -12.75 -3.03 -8.70
CA THR A 290 -13.11 -3.31 -7.31
C THR A 290 -14.59 -3.08 -7.04
N THR A 291 -15.14 -1.95 -7.49
CA THR A 291 -16.53 -1.54 -7.22
C THR A 291 -17.57 -2.01 -8.25
N THR A 292 -17.16 -2.70 -9.32
CA THR A 292 -18.06 -3.22 -10.36
C THR A 292 -17.90 -4.73 -10.54
N ALA A 293 -18.71 -5.36 -11.38
CA ALA A 293 -18.49 -6.76 -11.73
C ALA A 293 -17.30 -6.93 -12.71
N GLY A 294 -16.91 -5.87 -13.42
CA GLY A 294 -15.76 -5.83 -14.32
C GLY A 294 -16.00 -6.39 -15.73
N PHE A 295 -17.20 -6.88 -16.05
CA PHE A 295 -17.50 -7.50 -17.35
C PHE A 295 -17.56 -6.50 -18.50
N ASP A 296 -18.06 -5.28 -18.25
CA ASP A 296 -18.15 -4.24 -19.28
C ASP A 296 -16.76 -3.67 -19.60
N GLU A 297 -15.89 -3.59 -18.59
CA GLU A 297 -14.53 -3.04 -18.67
C GLU A 297 -13.47 -4.09 -19.05
N LEU A 298 -13.88 -5.34 -19.32
CA LEU A 298 -12.99 -6.46 -19.52
C LEU A 298 -12.11 -6.26 -20.76
N PHE A 299 -10.82 -6.04 -20.51
CA PHE A 299 -9.77 -5.78 -21.51
C PHE A 299 -9.95 -4.49 -22.33
N GLU A 300 -10.88 -3.60 -21.95
CA GLU A 300 -11.07 -2.32 -22.66
C GLU A 300 -9.81 -1.44 -22.63
N ASN A 301 -9.10 -1.44 -21.50
CA ASN A 301 -7.80 -0.78 -21.33
C ASN A 301 -6.68 -1.81 -21.18
N GLY A 302 -6.66 -2.83 -22.03
CA GLY A 302 -5.56 -3.78 -22.13
C GLY A 302 -5.60 -4.92 -21.10
N VAL A 303 -4.49 -5.66 -21.05
CA VAL A 303 -4.31 -6.87 -20.24
C VAL A 303 -3.15 -6.71 -19.27
N ALA A 304 -3.30 -7.21 -18.05
CA ALA A 304 -2.22 -7.37 -17.09
C ALA A 304 -1.80 -8.83 -16.99
N LEU A 305 -0.52 -9.10 -17.25
CA LEU A 305 0.09 -10.42 -17.13
C LEU A 305 0.95 -10.44 -15.87
N VAL A 306 0.78 -11.45 -15.02
CA VAL A 306 1.56 -11.62 -13.79
C VAL A 306 2.16 -13.00 -13.75
N GLY A 307 3.47 -13.10 -13.53
CA GLY A 307 4.18 -14.36 -13.38
C GLY A 307 4.95 -14.39 -12.07
N ALA A 308 4.99 -15.54 -11.40
CA ALA A 308 5.86 -15.75 -10.25
C ALA A 308 6.43 -17.17 -10.20
N VAL A 309 7.62 -17.31 -9.64
CA VAL A 309 8.31 -18.58 -9.38
C VAL A 309 8.77 -18.61 -7.93
N ASN A 310 8.46 -19.69 -7.24
CA ASN A 310 8.85 -19.96 -5.85
C ASN A 310 10.01 -20.96 -5.83
N LEU A 311 11.06 -20.60 -5.10
CA LEU A 311 12.27 -21.38 -4.90
C LEU A 311 12.42 -21.62 -3.40
N PRO A 312 12.22 -22.85 -2.90
CA PRO A 312 12.47 -23.16 -1.50
C PRO A 312 13.98 -23.21 -1.23
N SER A 313 14.37 -22.92 0.01
CA SER A 313 15.71 -23.12 0.53
C SER A 313 15.66 -23.83 1.88
N ASN A 314 16.79 -24.40 2.31
CA ASN A 314 16.88 -25.18 3.55
C ASN A 314 18.11 -24.79 4.38
N PHE A 315 18.37 -23.48 4.50
CA PHE A 315 19.56 -23.01 5.21
C PHE A 315 19.47 -23.37 6.70
N GLY A 316 20.48 -24.08 7.20
CA GLY A 316 20.51 -24.53 8.60
C GLY A 316 19.43 -25.55 8.96
N GLY A 317 18.91 -26.30 7.97
CA GLY A 317 17.85 -27.30 8.17
C GLY A 317 16.47 -26.69 8.43
N LYS A 318 16.26 -25.42 8.07
CA LYS A 318 14.99 -24.71 8.22
C LYS A 318 14.52 -24.16 6.89
N LEU A 319 13.20 -24.16 6.71
CA LEU A 319 12.55 -23.68 5.51
C LEU A 319 12.90 -22.22 5.22
N GLY A 320 13.24 -21.93 3.96
CA GLY A 320 13.21 -20.59 3.39
C GLY A 320 12.40 -20.60 2.11
N ILE A 321 11.77 -19.47 1.79
CA ILE A 321 10.91 -19.31 0.61
C ILE A 321 11.38 -18.06 -0.12
N HIS A 322 11.72 -18.22 -1.40
CA HIS A 322 12.19 -17.15 -2.27
C HIS A 322 11.28 -17.08 -3.50
N THR A 323 10.56 -15.98 -3.67
CA THR A 323 9.64 -15.75 -4.77
C THR A 323 10.19 -14.66 -5.67
N LEU A 324 10.39 -14.98 -6.95
CA LEU A 324 10.67 -13.99 -8.00
C LEU A 324 9.41 -13.78 -8.81
N SER A 325 9.02 -12.51 -8.98
CA SER A 325 7.78 -12.15 -9.64
C SER A 325 7.94 -10.98 -10.59
N GLY A 326 7.06 -10.91 -11.58
CA GLY A 326 7.00 -9.83 -12.53
C GLY A 326 5.59 -9.64 -13.06
N ALA A 327 5.27 -8.40 -13.40
CA ALA A 327 4.02 -8.07 -14.06
C ALA A 327 4.24 -7.06 -15.18
N TRP A 328 3.40 -7.15 -16.20
CA TRP A 328 3.32 -6.22 -17.33
C TRP A 328 1.86 -5.94 -17.63
N ASN A 329 1.53 -4.66 -17.86
CA ASN A 329 0.18 -4.23 -18.18
C ASN A 329 0.20 -3.39 -19.46
N SER A 330 -0.58 -3.81 -20.45
CA SER A 330 -0.64 -3.19 -21.78
C SER A 330 -1.58 -1.98 -21.86
N GLY A 331 -2.18 -1.56 -20.75
CA GLY A 331 -3.11 -0.44 -20.70
C GLY A 331 -2.43 0.91 -20.91
N THR A 332 -3.24 1.92 -21.24
CA THR A 332 -2.78 3.30 -21.32
C THR A 332 -2.82 3.96 -19.94
N PHE A 333 -1.69 4.50 -19.51
CA PHE A 333 -1.53 5.18 -18.23
C PHE A 333 -1.41 6.69 -18.44
N ASN A 334 -2.39 7.46 -17.96
CA ASN A 334 -2.45 8.92 -18.08
C ASN A 334 -2.71 9.64 -16.74
N SER A 335 -2.93 8.89 -15.66
CA SER A 335 -3.14 9.39 -14.31
C SER A 335 -2.85 8.28 -13.31
N ILE A 336 -2.44 8.65 -12.09
CA ILE A 336 -2.47 7.73 -10.96
C ILE A 336 -3.88 7.84 -10.37
N ARG A 337 -4.70 6.81 -10.59
CA ARG A 337 -6.03 6.71 -10.00
C ARG A 337 -5.92 6.38 -8.51
N GLN A 338 -6.95 6.73 -7.75
CA GLN A 338 -7.01 6.39 -6.33
C GLN A 338 -7.07 4.85 -6.18
N ASP A 339 -6.08 4.28 -5.49
CA ASP A 339 -5.95 2.86 -5.15
C ASP A 339 -5.94 2.74 -3.61
N PRO A 340 -6.56 1.73 -2.99
CA PRO A 340 -6.55 1.59 -1.53
C PRO A 340 -5.15 1.46 -0.91
N ARG A 341 -4.16 1.00 -1.69
CA ARG A 341 -2.77 0.79 -1.27
C ARG A 341 -1.91 2.06 -1.41
N VAL A 342 -2.40 3.11 -2.09
CA VAL A 342 -1.72 4.42 -2.18
C VAL A 342 -2.74 5.57 -2.12
N ILE A 343 -2.64 6.42 -1.10
CA ILE A 343 -3.50 7.59 -0.92
C ILE A 343 -2.91 8.78 -1.67
N LEU A 344 -3.47 9.07 -2.86
CA LEU A 344 -3.02 10.17 -3.71
C LEU A 344 -4.21 10.94 -4.26
N PRO A 345 -4.16 12.29 -4.28
CA PRO A 345 -5.08 13.01 -5.16
C PRO A 345 -4.82 12.58 -6.61
N ILE A 346 -5.82 12.70 -7.49
CA ILE A 346 -5.64 12.34 -8.90
C ILE A 346 -4.52 13.22 -9.49
N VAL A 347 -3.37 12.61 -9.76
CA VAL A 347 -2.23 13.28 -10.38
C VAL A 347 -2.21 12.93 -11.87
N PRO A 348 -2.33 13.91 -12.78
CA PRO A 348 -2.18 13.66 -14.20
C PRO A 348 -0.73 13.24 -14.49
N LEU A 349 -0.57 12.14 -15.24
CA LEU A 349 0.71 11.65 -15.72
C LEU A 349 0.87 11.99 -17.19
N ARG A 350 2.12 11.96 -17.68
CA ARG A 350 2.38 11.91 -19.12
C ARG A 350 1.88 10.56 -19.63
N THR A 351 1.00 10.58 -20.65
CA THR A 351 0.46 9.37 -21.25
C THR A 351 1.57 8.42 -21.73
N THR A 352 1.48 7.16 -21.35
CA THR A 352 2.36 6.07 -21.80
C THR A 352 1.58 4.78 -21.97
N ASP A 353 2.05 3.92 -22.88
CA ASP A 353 1.27 2.80 -23.44
C ASP A 353 1.58 1.43 -22.82
N ASP A 354 2.17 1.39 -21.63
CA ASP A 354 2.31 0.18 -20.79
C ASP A 354 2.90 0.50 -19.42
N SER A 355 2.80 -0.45 -18.49
CA SER A 355 3.52 -0.46 -17.20
C SER A 355 4.15 -1.83 -16.95
N TRP A 356 5.23 -1.87 -16.18
CA TRP A 356 5.83 -3.12 -15.72
C TRP A 356 6.45 -2.96 -14.33
N VAL A 357 6.57 -4.10 -13.64
CA VAL A 357 7.23 -4.22 -12.34
C VAL A 357 7.93 -5.58 -12.25
N LEU A 358 9.07 -5.61 -11.56
CA LEU A 358 9.75 -6.82 -11.13
C LEU A 358 9.99 -6.74 -9.62
N TRP A 359 9.75 -7.83 -8.91
CA TRP A 359 10.02 -7.88 -7.48
C TRP A 359 10.44 -9.26 -7.02
N TYR A 360 11.13 -9.26 -5.88
CA TYR A 360 11.58 -10.43 -5.16
C TYR A 360 11.03 -10.35 -3.73
N SER A 361 10.54 -11.49 -3.22
CA SER A 361 10.15 -11.70 -1.82
C SER A 361 10.92 -12.88 -1.26
N GLY A 362 11.54 -12.70 -0.10
CA GLY A 362 12.34 -13.74 0.54
C GLY A 362 12.01 -13.87 2.02
N SER A 363 12.00 -15.09 2.52
CA SER A 363 11.89 -15.41 3.94
C SER A 363 12.78 -16.59 4.32
N GLN A 364 13.27 -16.59 5.55
CA GLN A 364 14.07 -17.68 6.09
C GLN A 364 13.76 -17.87 7.58
N PHE A 365 13.26 -19.05 7.94
CA PHE A 365 13.06 -19.41 9.35
C PHE A 365 14.41 -19.48 10.08
N LEU A 366 14.48 -18.87 11.26
CA LEU A 366 15.62 -18.98 12.19
C LEU A 366 15.29 -19.91 13.37
N SER A 367 14.02 -19.95 13.76
CA SER A 367 13.44 -20.92 14.69
C SER A 367 12.15 -21.44 14.09
N GLN A 368 11.93 -22.75 14.17
CA GLN A 368 10.80 -23.42 13.54
C GLN A 368 10.33 -24.55 14.47
N ASP A 369 9.02 -24.68 14.63
CA ASP A 369 8.41 -25.73 15.43
C ASP A 369 8.60 -27.08 14.72
N PRO A 370 9.16 -28.11 15.38
CA PRO A 370 9.37 -29.43 14.78
C PRO A 370 8.07 -30.14 14.36
N THR A 371 6.95 -29.77 14.97
CA THR A 371 5.62 -30.37 14.76
C THR A 371 4.74 -29.54 13.82
N ASN A 372 5.08 -28.26 13.64
CA ASN A 372 4.43 -27.38 12.68
C ASN A 372 5.50 -26.55 11.94
N PRO A 373 5.99 -27.02 10.78
CA PRO A 373 7.01 -26.32 10.01
C PRO A 373 6.61 -24.89 9.59
N MET A 374 5.33 -24.54 9.55
CA MET A 374 4.91 -23.17 9.24
C MET A 374 4.90 -22.24 10.46
N LYS A 375 5.14 -22.77 11.66
CA LYS A 375 5.17 -22.01 12.91
C LYS A 375 6.61 -21.74 13.34
N GLY A 376 6.93 -20.47 13.58
CA GLY A 376 8.26 -20.05 13.98
C GLY A 376 8.50 -18.58 13.72
N TRP A 377 9.74 -18.14 13.88
CA TRP A 377 10.15 -16.78 13.57
C TRP A 377 11.42 -16.77 12.73
N GLY A 378 11.58 -15.72 11.93
CA GLY A 378 12.66 -15.66 10.97
C GLY A 378 12.86 -14.29 10.36
N LEU A 379 13.71 -14.25 9.34
CA LEU A 379 14.01 -13.05 8.56
C LEU A 379 13.08 -13.00 7.35
N PHE A 380 12.73 -11.79 6.95
CA PHE A 380 12.09 -11.53 5.68
C PHE A 380 12.70 -10.33 4.98
N GLY A 381 12.48 -10.23 3.68
CA GLY A 381 12.71 -9.01 2.94
C GLY A 381 12.16 -9.06 1.54
N ARG A 382 11.91 -7.88 0.99
CA ARG A 382 11.43 -7.68 -0.37
C ARG A 382 12.22 -6.59 -1.05
N PHE A 383 12.33 -6.70 -2.37
CA PHE A 383 12.88 -5.66 -3.21
C PHE A 383 12.12 -5.63 -4.52
N GLY A 384 11.87 -4.44 -5.06
CA GLY A 384 11.30 -4.35 -6.40
C GLY A 384 11.59 -3.04 -7.08
N VAL A 385 11.41 -3.11 -8.39
CA VAL A 385 11.66 -2.05 -9.35
C VAL A 385 10.50 -1.97 -10.33
N ALA A 386 10.04 -0.75 -10.60
CA ALA A 386 8.94 -0.50 -11.54
C ALA A 386 9.33 0.54 -12.59
N LYS A 387 8.52 0.60 -13.65
CA LYS A 387 8.66 1.61 -14.70
C LYS A 387 8.40 3.02 -14.14
N GLY A 388 9.41 3.88 -14.21
CA GLY A 388 9.36 5.24 -13.65
C GLY A 388 8.22 6.12 -14.17
N GLN A 389 7.82 5.95 -15.44
CA GLN A 389 6.80 6.80 -16.08
C GLN A 389 5.36 6.52 -15.62
N THR A 390 5.09 5.34 -15.09
CA THR A 390 3.73 4.89 -14.70
C THR A 390 3.55 4.70 -13.21
N SER A 391 4.66 4.53 -12.47
CA SER A 391 4.62 4.28 -11.04
C SER A 391 4.89 5.55 -10.23
N PRO A 392 4.23 5.73 -9.06
CA PRO A 392 4.70 6.71 -8.08
C PRO A 392 6.03 6.27 -7.46
N ILE A 393 6.29 4.96 -7.39
CA ILE A 393 7.43 4.36 -6.69
C ILE A 393 8.33 3.62 -7.68
N GLU A 394 9.58 4.07 -7.83
CA GLU A 394 10.56 3.46 -8.74
C GLU A 394 11.20 2.22 -8.11
N TYR A 395 11.65 2.37 -6.87
CA TYR A 395 12.35 1.36 -6.11
C TYR A 395 11.71 1.23 -4.74
N PHE A 396 11.52 -0.01 -4.30
CA PHE A 396 11.15 -0.29 -2.92
C PHE A 396 12.02 -1.39 -2.36
N GLY A 397 12.19 -1.36 -1.04
CA GLY A 397 12.79 -2.43 -0.29
C GLY A 397 12.22 -2.48 1.12
N ASN A 398 12.04 -3.69 1.65
CA ASN A 398 11.79 -3.90 3.06
C ASN A 398 12.60 -5.08 3.56
N ALA A 399 12.87 -5.09 4.86
CA ALA A 399 13.54 -6.19 5.54
C ALA A 399 13.15 -6.18 7.01
N GLY A 400 13.14 -7.35 7.63
CA GLY A 400 12.82 -7.42 9.05
C GLY A 400 12.92 -8.81 9.62
N VAL A 401 12.44 -8.90 10.86
CA VAL A 401 12.33 -10.13 11.64
C VAL A 401 10.93 -10.19 12.22
N GLY A 402 10.32 -11.37 12.22
CA GLY A 402 9.01 -11.56 12.81
C GLY A 402 8.53 -13.00 12.77
N GLY A 403 7.31 -13.21 13.24
CA GLY A 403 6.64 -14.51 13.27
C GLY A 403 6.10 -14.84 14.67
N ALA A 404 6.01 -16.13 14.97
CA ALA A 404 5.51 -16.63 16.24
C ALA A 404 6.40 -16.18 17.42
N SER A 405 5.76 -15.89 18.57
CA SER A 405 6.47 -15.44 19.77
C SER A 405 7.42 -16.52 20.30
N PRO A 406 8.66 -16.16 20.66
CA PRO A 406 9.58 -17.08 21.35
C PRO A 406 9.25 -17.22 22.85
N ILE A 407 8.25 -16.50 23.37
CA ILE A 407 7.89 -16.52 24.79
C ILE A 407 7.10 -17.79 25.11
N ARG A 408 7.62 -18.59 26.03
CA ARG A 408 6.99 -19.85 26.44
C ARG A 408 5.55 -19.64 26.91
N GLY A 409 4.61 -20.41 26.37
CA GLY A 409 3.19 -20.35 26.73
C GLY A 409 2.43 -19.22 26.03
N ARG A 410 3.08 -18.51 25.09
CA ARG A 410 2.48 -17.49 24.22
C ARG A 410 2.56 -17.93 22.76
N ASP A 411 2.31 -19.21 22.52
CA ASP A 411 2.52 -19.82 21.20
C ASP A 411 1.52 -19.30 20.13
N GLU A 412 0.46 -18.59 20.53
CA GLU A 412 -0.53 -17.93 19.64
C GLU A 412 -0.20 -16.46 19.35
N ASP A 413 0.82 -15.91 20.01
CA ASP A 413 1.25 -14.52 19.83
C ASP A 413 2.17 -14.38 18.62
N GLN A 414 2.11 -13.22 17.98
CA GLN A 414 3.01 -12.84 16.90
C GLN A 414 3.75 -11.56 17.26
N TRP A 415 4.92 -11.36 16.68
CA TRP A 415 5.71 -10.15 16.85
C TRP A 415 6.48 -9.85 15.58
N GLY A 416 6.91 -8.59 15.44
CA GLY A 416 7.76 -8.21 14.33
C GLY A 416 8.44 -6.86 14.52
N ILE A 417 9.60 -6.74 13.89
CA ILE A 417 10.34 -5.49 13.68
C ILE A 417 10.69 -5.43 12.20
N GLY A 418 10.17 -4.43 11.51
CA GLY A 418 10.32 -4.28 10.06
C GLY A 418 10.84 -2.90 9.71
N TRP A 419 11.76 -2.84 8.76
CA TRP A 419 12.23 -1.61 8.13
C TRP A 419 11.76 -1.58 6.68
N PHE A 420 11.42 -0.39 6.19
CA PHE A 420 11.05 -0.19 4.79
C PHE A 420 11.68 1.07 4.21
N TYR A 421 11.79 1.07 2.89
CA TYR A 421 12.26 2.17 2.06
C TYR A 421 11.50 2.18 0.74
N SER A 422 11.09 3.37 0.29
CA SER A 422 10.46 3.58 -1.00
C SER A 422 10.98 4.87 -1.62
N ARG A 423 11.36 4.83 -2.89
CA ARG A 423 11.80 6.01 -3.64
C ARG A 423 10.77 6.38 -4.70
N ASN A 424 10.39 7.66 -4.71
CA ASN A 424 9.51 8.22 -5.73
C ASN A 424 10.24 8.33 -7.08
N THR A 425 9.50 8.16 -8.17
CA THR A 425 10.07 8.29 -9.53
C THR A 425 10.45 9.73 -9.84
N ASN A 426 11.31 9.94 -10.85
CA ASN A 426 11.68 11.31 -11.26
C ASN A 426 10.51 12.07 -11.91
N GLU A 427 9.53 11.33 -12.43
CA GLU A 427 8.30 11.85 -13.01
C GLU A 427 7.31 12.27 -11.90
N PHE A 428 7.18 11.47 -10.84
CA PHE A 428 6.24 11.72 -9.75
C PHE A 428 6.82 12.61 -8.64
N GLY A 429 8.10 12.43 -8.28
CA GLY A 429 8.78 13.10 -7.18
C GLY A 429 8.65 14.62 -7.18
N PRO A 430 8.86 15.34 -8.30
CA PRO A 430 8.67 16.79 -8.36
C PRO A 430 7.21 17.21 -8.13
N VAL A 431 6.23 16.42 -8.58
CA VAL A 431 4.81 16.71 -8.34
C VAL A 431 4.47 16.43 -6.89
N ALA A 432 4.93 15.31 -6.34
CA ALA A 432 4.74 14.95 -4.94
C ALA A 432 5.37 15.99 -3.99
N THR A 433 6.57 16.46 -4.29
CA THR A 433 7.26 17.48 -3.49
C THR A 433 6.53 18.82 -3.56
N ASN A 434 6.19 19.29 -4.76
CA ASN A 434 5.65 20.65 -4.92
C ASN A 434 4.14 20.75 -4.64
N ALA A 435 3.37 19.71 -4.91
CA ALA A 435 1.91 19.73 -4.74
C ALA A 435 1.44 19.08 -3.44
N LEU A 436 2.20 18.12 -2.90
CA LEU A 436 1.78 17.30 -1.77
C LEU A 436 2.71 17.40 -0.56
N GLY A 437 3.85 18.10 -0.66
CA GLY A 437 4.82 18.20 0.42
C GLY A 437 5.49 16.86 0.77
N ILE A 438 5.54 15.91 -0.18
CA ILE A 438 6.11 14.58 0.03
C ILE A 438 7.51 14.52 -0.58
N GLY A 439 8.49 14.03 0.19
CA GLY A 439 9.87 13.90 -0.28
C GLY A 439 10.12 12.86 -1.35
N ASN A 440 11.34 12.84 -1.88
CA ASN A 440 11.68 11.95 -2.99
C ASN A 440 11.84 10.49 -2.56
N PHE A 441 11.91 10.24 -1.25
CA PHE A 441 11.83 8.90 -0.69
C PHE A 441 11.15 8.96 0.69
N SER A 442 10.72 7.78 1.14
CA SER A 442 10.19 7.53 2.48
C SER A 442 10.92 6.32 3.04
N THR A 443 11.24 6.35 4.32
CA THR A 443 11.76 5.20 5.05
C THR A 443 11.17 5.16 6.44
N GLY A 444 11.07 3.98 7.01
CA GLY A 444 10.52 3.86 8.35
C GLY A 444 10.76 2.51 8.98
N VAL A 445 10.36 2.42 10.24
CA VAL A 445 10.38 1.20 11.03
C VAL A 445 9.01 1.00 11.65
N GLU A 446 8.55 -0.23 11.67
CA GLU A 446 7.37 -0.69 12.40
C GLU A 446 7.76 -1.77 13.40
N ILE A 447 7.17 -1.70 14.60
CA ILE A 447 7.33 -2.68 15.67
C ILE A 447 5.95 -2.99 16.23
N PHE A 448 5.59 -4.27 16.24
CA PHE A 448 4.33 -4.72 16.82
C PHE A 448 4.50 -5.95 17.71
N TYR A 449 3.52 -6.14 18.61
CA TYR A 449 3.32 -7.39 19.33
C TYR A 449 1.84 -7.73 19.38
N ASN A 450 1.43 -8.79 18.71
CA ASN A 450 0.04 -9.26 18.66
C ASN A 450 -0.21 -10.22 19.82
N TYR A 451 -0.87 -9.72 20.87
CA TYR A 451 -1.22 -10.48 22.06
C TYR A 451 -2.55 -11.23 21.85
N ALA A 452 -2.52 -12.55 21.75
CA ALA A 452 -3.70 -13.39 21.75
C ALA A 452 -4.27 -13.47 23.18
N VAL A 453 -5.35 -12.73 23.44
CA VAL A 453 -6.12 -12.83 24.70
C VAL A 453 -6.85 -14.18 24.72
N THR A 454 -7.42 -14.53 23.57
CA THR A 454 -7.93 -15.86 23.22
C THR A 454 -7.60 -16.11 21.74
N PRO A 455 -7.71 -17.34 21.23
CA PRO A 455 -7.43 -17.60 19.81
C PRO A 455 -8.28 -16.77 18.83
N HIS A 456 -9.49 -16.33 19.24
CA HIS A 456 -10.42 -15.52 18.42
C HIS A 456 -10.42 -14.02 18.74
N PHE A 457 -9.64 -13.57 19.73
CA PHE A 457 -9.57 -12.16 20.11
C PHE A 457 -8.13 -11.78 20.44
N LYS A 458 -7.57 -10.90 19.60
CA LYS A 458 -6.18 -10.45 19.68
C LYS A 458 -6.11 -8.94 19.82
N VAL A 459 -5.10 -8.45 20.52
CA VAL A 459 -4.83 -7.03 20.74
C VAL A 459 -3.39 -6.75 20.33
N THR A 460 -3.19 -5.80 19.41
CA THR A 460 -1.87 -5.46 18.88
C THR A 460 -1.51 -4.02 19.24
N PRO A 461 -0.65 -3.78 20.24
CA PRO A 461 0.17 -2.57 20.25
C PRO A 461 1.08 -2.55 19.01
N ASP A 462 1.05 -1.43 18.30
CA ASP A 462 1.86 -1.16 17.12
C ASP A 462 2.50 0.23 17.23
N LEU A 463 3.78 0.34 16.85
CA LEU A 463 4.54 1.58 16.83
C LEU A 463 5.24 1.74 15.48
N GLN A 464 5.02 2.90 14.86
CA GLN A 464 5.62 3.24 13.58
C GLN A 464 6.40 4.56 13.67
N ILE A 465 7.60 4.57 13.11
CA ILE A 465 8.40 5.78 12.91
C ILE A 465 8.61 5.92 11.40
N ILE A 466 7.97 6.92 10.81
CA ILE A 466 8.03 7.18 9.37
C ILE A 466 8.82 8.48 9.17
N MET A 467 9.94 8.37 8.45
CA MET A 467 10.84 9.47 8.16
C MET A 467 10.68 9.87 6.68
N PRO A 468 10.19 11.08 6.39
CA PRO A 468 10.28 11.65 5.06
C PRO A 468 11.74 12.01 4.73
N ASP A 469 12.01 12.24 3.44
CA ASP A 469 13.30 12.67 2.90
C ASP A 469 14.00 13.75 3.79
N PRO A 470 15.25 13.56 4.25
CA PRO A 470 15.98 14.47 5.12
C PRO A 470 16.27 15.83 4.47
N THR A 471 16.10 15.96 3.14
CA THR A 471 16.10 17.28 2.49
C THR A 471 15.02 18.20 3.06
N PHE A 472 13.95 17.68 3.66
CA PHE A 472 12.97 18.49 4.38
C PHE A 472 13.60 19.18 5.58
N GLU A 473 14.37 18.46 6.40
CA GLU A 473 15.01 19.04 7.59
C GLU A 473 16.09 20.07 7.20
N GLU A 474 16.85 19.82 6.13
CA GLU A 474 17.76 20.83 5.57
C GLU A 474 17.01 22.07 5.05
N GLN A 475 15.87 21.88 4.38
CA GLN A 475 15.01 22.97 3.93
C GLN A 475 14.46 23.76 5.11
N LYS A 476 13.93 23.11 6.14
CA LYS A 476 13.44 23.77 7.36
C LYS A 476 14.55 24.58 8.03
N ALA A 477 15.74 24.01 8.19
CA ALA A 477 16.89 24.73 8.74
C ALA A 477 17.27 25.97 7.90
N SER A 478 17.25 25.84 6.57
CA SER A 478 17.49 26.97 5.65
C SER A 478 16.42 28.06 5.75
N LEU A 479 15.14 27.69 5.81
CA LEU A 479 14.03 28.63 5.99
C LEU A 479 14.09 29.31 7.36
N GLN A 480 14.48 28.58 8.42
CA GLN A 480 14.64 29.15 9.76
C GLN A 480 15.78 30.18 9.79
N ALA A 481 16.92 29.87 9.18
CA ALA A 481 18.02 30.82 9.03
C ALA A 481 17.61 32.07 8.21
N GLN A 482 16.72 31.93 7.22
CA GLN A 482 16.15 33.07 6.50
C GLN A 482 15.20 33.89 7.40
N SER A 483 14.35 33.22 8.18
CA SER A 483 13.45 33.82 9.18
C SER A 483 14.22 34.73 10.15
N GLU A 484 15.32 34.22 10.71
CA GLU A 484 16.21 34.97 11.61
C GLU A 484 16.85 36.20 10.94
N LYS A 485 17.33 36.05 9.71
CA LYS A 485 17.90 37.16 8.93
C LYS A 485 16.89 38.26 8.66
N ILE A 486 15.63 37.91 8.42
CA ILE A 486 14.54 38.89 8.24
C ILE A 486 14.21 39.56 9.57
N ASN A 487 14.10 38.79 10.66
CA ASN A 487 13.84 39.31 12.01
C ASN A 487 14.89 40.34 12.44
N ALA A 488 16.18 40.06 12.20
CA ALA A 488 17.26 41.00 12.50
C ALA A 488 17.09 42.36 11.79
N ARG A 489 16.42 42.39 10.63
CA ARG A 489 16.18 43.62 9.85
C ARG A 489 15.05 44.48 10.41
N PHE A 490 14.17 43.97 11.29
CA PHE A 490 13.09 44.75 11.91
C PHE A 490 13.59 45.92 12.76
N THR A 491 14.80 45.84 13.29
CA THR A 491 15.37 46.87 14.18
C THR A 491 15.60 48.24 13.51
N ARG A 492 15.48 48.35 12.17
CA ARG A 492 15.81 49.59 11.42
C ARG A 492 14.79 49.94 10.34
N LEU A 493 13.48 49.84 10.62
CA LEU A 493 12.41 50.06 9.63
C LEU A 493 12.38 51.45 8.95
N TRP A 494 13.12 52.43 9.47
CA TRP A 494 13.26 53.76 8.85
C TRP A 494 14.12 53.76 7.58
N ILE A 495 14.90 52.70 7.33
CA ILE A 495 15.73 52.60 6.13
C ILE A 495 14.82 52.45 4.89
N PRO A 496 14.99 53.31 3.85
CA PRO A 496 14.19 53.24 2.64
C PRO A 496 14.17 51.84 2.01
N GLY A 497 12.99 51.39 1.55
CA GLY A 497 12.81 50.07 0.93
C GLY A 497 12.78 48.88 1.89
N ARG A 498 13.17 49.05 3.16
CA ARG A 498 13.29 47.92 4.11
C ARG A 498 11.95 47.28 4.48
N ARG A 499 10.90 48.08 4.69
CA ARG A 499 9.55 47.55 4.96
C ARG A 499 9.03 46.68 3.81
N LYS A 500 9.24 47.14 2.57
CA LYS A 500 8.88 46.39 1.35
C LYS A 500 9.66 45.09 1.25
N TYR A 501 10.96 45.13 1.49
CA TYR A 501 11.80 43.93 1.53
C TYR A 501 11.29 42.92 2.56
N ILE A 502 11.10 43.35 3.81
CA ILE A 502 10.60 42.48 4.88
C ILE A 502 9.25 41.87 4.51
N ALA A 503 8.31 42.67 4.02
CA ALA A 503 6.98 42.17 3.65
C ALA A 503 7.03 41.15 2.51
N CYS A 504 7.79 41.44 1.43
CA CYS A 504 7.91 40.52 0.29
C CYS A 504 8.64 39.23 0.65
N GLU A 505 9.75 39.30 1.39
CA GLU A 505 10.50 38.11 1.79
C GLU A 505 9.73 37.27 2.81
N SER A 506 9.07 37.90 3.80
CA SER A 506 8.27 37.13 4.77
C SER A 506 7.02 36.52 4.13
N TYR A 507 6.43 37.17 3.12
CA TYR A 507 5.35 36.58 2.32
C TYR A 507 5.81 35.33 1.56
N ARG A 508 6.97 35.40 0.89
CA ARG A 508 7.55 34.24 0.20
C ARG A 508 7.88 33.13 1.19
N LEU A 509 8.51 33.48 2.31
CA LEU A 509 8.85 32.54 3.37
C LEU A 509 7.62 31.84 3.94
N GLY A 510 6.53 32.58 4.17
CA GLY A 510 5.26 32.02 4.64
C GLY A 510 4.68 31.00 3.67
N PHE A 511 4.76 31.27 2.36
CA PHE A 511 4.33 30.31 1.34
C PHE A 511 5.20 29.04 1.36
N ARG A 512 6.53 29.18 1.50
CA ARG A 512 7.45 28.03 1.60
C ARG A 512 7.19 27.18 2.84
N TRP A 513 6.94 27.80 3.99
CA TRP A 513 6.56 27.07 5.20
C TRP A 513 5.21 26.36 5.05
N GLN A 514 4.26 27.00 4.38
CA GLN A 514 2.96 26.40 4.10
C GLN A 514 3.08 25.18 3.16
N GLU A 515 3.94 25.22 2.14
CA GLU A 515 4.25 24.07 1.28
C GLU A 515 4.86 22.88 2.06
N LEU A 516 5.59 23.17 3.15
CA LEU A 516 6.18 22.16 4.02
C LEU A 516 5.23 21.67 5.13
N GLY A 517 3.99 22.17 5.19
CA GLY A 517 3.01 21.83 6.24
C GLY A 517 3.29 22.48 7.60
N GLU A 518 4.30 23.35 7.72
CA GLU A 518 4.65 24.04 8.96
C GLU A 518 3.77 25.27 9.17
N PHE A 519 2.49 25.04 9.48
CA PHE A 519 1.46 26.07 9.52
C PHE A 519 1.74 27.18 10.54
N GLU A 520 2.32 26.86 11.70
CA GLU A 520 2.68 27.88 12.70
C GLU A 520 3.75 28.84 12.17
N GLU A 521 4.81 28.31 11.56
CA GLU A 521 5.89 29.12 10.98
C GLU A 521 5.43 29.90 9.72
N ALA A 522 4.50 29.33 8.96
CA ALA A 522 3.83 30.01 7.87
C ALA A 522 3.03 31.22 8.38
N VAL A 523 2.21 31.03 9.42
CA VAL A 523 1.43 32.11 10.05
C VAL A 523 2.36 33.18 10.62
N ASN A 524 3.43 32.80 11.33
CA ASN A 524 4.43 33.73 11.86
C ASN A 524 5.08 34.56 10.74
N SER A 525 5.39 33.94 9.60
CA SER A 525 5.99 34.62 8.45
C SER A 525 5.01 35.57 7.76
N PHE A 526 3.76 35.18 7.56
CA PHE A 526 2.73 36.07 7.02
C PHE A 526 2.40 37.22 7.99
N GLN A 527 2.35 36.95 9.29
CA GLN A 527 2.13 37.97 10.32
C GLN A 527 3.27 39.00 10.31
N ARG A 528 4.52 38.54 10.20
CA ARG A 528 5.68 39.41 10.05
C ARG A 528 5.57 40.34 8.84
N ALA A 529 5.06 39.86 7.70
CA ALA A 529 4.81 40.73 6.55
C ALA A 529 3.75 41.81 6.81
N ILE A 530 2.73 41.50 7.61
CA ILE A 530 1.71 42.46 8.05
C ILE A 530 2.35 43.50 8.99
N ASP A 531 3.12 43.05 9.99
CA ASP A 531 3.75 43.90 11.01
C ASP A 531 4.76 44.89 10.42
N ALA A 532 5.38 44.55 9.28
CA ALA A 532 6.25 45.46 8.53
C ALA A 532 5.54 46.76 8.10
N TYR A 533 4.21 46.76 8.05
CA TYR A 533 3.36 47.92 7.73
C TYR A 533 2.40 48.30 8.85
N ASP A 534 2.66 47.85 10.09
CA ASP A 534 1.84 48.20 11.24
C ASP A 534 1.70 49.73 11.40
N GLY A 535 0.49 50.17 11.76
CA GLY A 535 0.09 51.56 11.87
C GLY A 535 -0.01 52.34 10.54
N GLN A 536 0.23 51.72 9.38
CA GLN A 536 0.14 52.37 8.07
C GLN A 536 -1.16 52.03 7.34
N ARG A 537 -1.58 52.92 6.42
CA ARG A 537 -2.72 52.70 5.52
C ARG A 537 -2.33 52.88 4.05
N PRO A 538 -3.04 52.21 3.13
CA PRO A 538 -2.85 52.41 1.69
C PRO A 538 -2.95 53.89 1.28
N ARG A 539 -2.05 54.33 0.39
CA ARG A 539 -2.02 55.67 -0.22
C ARG A 539 -2.06 55.55 -1.74
N LYS A 540 -2.43 56.63 -2.43
CA LYS A 540 -2.51 56.67 -3.90
C LYS A 540 -1.12 56.77 -4.56
N SER A 541 -0.28 55.75 -4.37
CA SER A 541 1.02 55.58 -5.03
C SER A 541 1.26 54.12 -5.44
N LYS A 542 2.08 53.89 -6.47
CA LYS A 542 2.39 52.54 -6.96
C LYS A 542 3.04 51.66 -5.89
N ASP A 543 3.97 52.19 -5.11
CA ASP A 543 4.64 51.43 -4.04
C ASP A 543 3.69 51.09 -2.89
N SER A 544 2.80 52.02 -2.52
CA SER A 544 1.81 51.74 -1.48
C SER A 544 0.80 50.68 -1.96
N LYS A 545 0.36 50.75 -3.22
CA LYS A 545 -0.48 49.72 -3.83
C LYS A 545 0.16 48.33 -3.69
N ALA A 546 1.39 48.17 -4.18
CA ALA A 546 2.08 46.88 -4.18
C ALA A 546 2.28 46.33 -2.75
N ALA A 547 2.68 47.19 -1.81
CA ALA A 547 2.86 46.79 -0.41
C ALA A 547 1.57 46.28 0.22
N PHE A 548 0.48 47.02 0.10
CA PHE A 548 -0.79 46.66 0.73
C PHE A 548 -1.53 45.53 0.00
N GLN A 549 -1.22 45.27 -1.28
CA GLN A 549 -1.64 44.03 -1.95
C GLN A 549 -1.01 42.79 -1.28
N VAL A 550 0.29 42.86 -0.92
CA VAL A 550 0.97 41.78 -0.18
C VAL A 550 0.37 41.63 1.22
N VAL A 551 0.20 42.72 1.97
CA VAL A 551 -0.42 42.68 3.32
C VAL A 551 -1.82 42.04 3.27
N ALA A 552 -2.65 42.42 2.29
CA ALA A 552 -3.96 41.81 2.11
C ALA A 552 -3.89 40.32 1.73
N ALA A 553 -2.89 39.91 0.94
CA ALA A 553 -2.66 38.51 0.61
C ALA A 553 -2.24 37.69 1.85
N CYS A 554 -1.36 38.22 2.70
CA CYS A 554 -0.98 37.59 3.97
C CYS A 554 -2.20 37.30 4.86
N HIS A 555 -3.10 38.28 5.02
CA HIS A 555 -4.34 38.06 5.76
C HIS A 555 -5.20 36.95 5.16
N ASN A 556 -5.28 36.86 3.82
CA ASN A 556 -6.03 35.80 3.16
C ASN A 556 -5.39 34.42 3.39
N HIS A 557 -4.07 34.29 3.27
CA HIS A 557 -3.37 33.00 3.51
C HIS A 557 -3.49 32.53 4.95
N ILE A 558 -3.29 33.42 5.93
CA ILE A 558 -3.52 33.07 7.35
C ILE A 558 -4.98 32.62 7.55
N GLY A 559 -5.95 33.28 6.90
CA GLY A 559 -7.34 32.87 6.95
C GLY A 559 -7.59 31.48 6.38
N MET A 560 -6.91 31.12 5.27
CA MET A 560 -7.02 29.77 4.69
C MET A 560 -6.38 28.71 5.59
N ILE A 561 -5.22 28.99 6.18
CA ILE A 561 -4.58 28.08 7.15
C ILE A 561 -5.53 27.82 8.34
N TYR A 562 -6.14 28.88 8.90
CA TYR A 562 -7.13 28.69 9.97
C TYR A 562 -8.39 27.93 9.54
N LEU A 563 -8.81 28.06 8.28
CA LEU A 563 -9.92 27.29 7.75
C LEU A 563 -9.56 25.80 7.67
N GLU A 564 -8.31 25.49 7.28
CA GLU A 564 -7.78 24.12 7.18
C GLU A 564 -7.62 23.43 8.54
N VAL A 565 -7.27 24.19 9.59
CA VAL A 565 -7.21 23.68 10.97
C VAL A 565 -8.54 23.83 11.75
N ASN A 566 -9.65 24.10 11.05
CA ASN A 566 -11.01 24.25 11.62
C ASN A 566 -11.17 25.38 12.65
N GLU A 567 -10.29 26.37 12.66
CA GLU A 567 -10.34 27.58 13.48
C GLU A 567 -11.21 28.67 12.81
N PHE A 568 -12.48 28.35 12.58
CA PHE A 568 -13.39 29.19 11.78
C PHE A 568 -13.54 30.65 12.27
N PRO A 569 -13.61 30.95 13.58
CA PRO A 569 -13.66 32.32 14.07
C PRO A 569 -12.39 33.12 13.72
N ALA A 570 -11.22 32.49 13.86
CA ALA A 570 -9.94 33.09 13.51
C ALA A 570 -9.81 33.32 12.01
N ALA A 571 -10.24 32.34 11.19
CA ALA A 571 -10.30 32.43 9.73
C ALA A 571 -11.15 33.62 9.28
N THR A 572 -12.36 33.74 9.84
CA THR A 572 -13.33 34.81 9.53
C THR A 572 -12.75 36.20 9.83
N LYS A 573 -12.08 36.35 10.98
CA LYS A 573 -11.42 37.60 11.37
C LYS A 573 -10.34 37.98 10.35
N ARG A 574 -9.54 37.02 9.90
CA ARG A 574 -8.45 37.25 8.94
C ARG A 574 -8.96 37.61 7.55
N PHE A 575 -9.98 36.91 7.03
CA PHE A 575 -10.61 37.28 5.77
C PHE A 575 -11.26 38.66 5.81
N THR A 576 -11.85 39.04 6.95
CA THR A 576 -12.44 40.37 7.14
C THR A 576 -11.41 41.49 6.96
N GLU A 577 -10.21 41.35 7.55
CA GLU A 577 -9.13 42.33 7.37
C GLU A 577 -8.60 42.34 5.94
N ALA A 578 -8.48 41.17 5.29
CA ALA A 578 -8.12 41.11 3.86
C ALA A 578 -9.13 41.88 3.00
N ILE A 579 -10.43 41.66 3.19
CA ILE A 579 -11.51 42.34 2.45
C ILE A 579 -11.47 43.85 2.68
N LYS A 580 -11.26 44.30 3.92
CA LYS A 580 -11.17 45.72 4.27
C LYS A 580 -10.04 46.41 3.50
N LEU A 581 -8.84 45.83 3.50
CA LEU A 581 -7.69 46.34 2.74
C LEU A 581 -7.95 46.33 1.23
N ARG A 582 -8.51 45.24 0.69
CA ARG A 582 -8.83 45.11 -0.74
C ARG A 582 -9.88 46.12 -1.19
N ARG A 583 -10.87 46.45 -0.36
CA ARG A 583 -11.85 47.52 -0.61
C ARG A 583 -11.21 48.90 -0.61
N GLU A 584 -10.30 49.17 0.32
CA GLU A 584 -9.56 50.43 0.35
C GLU A 584 -8.66 50.60 -0.88
N LEU A 585 -7.97 49.53 -1.30
CA LEU A 585 -7.20 49.51 -2.55
C LEU A 585 -8.08 49.76 -3.78
N LYS A 586 -9.28 49.15 -3.86
CA LYS A 586 -10.24 49.41 -4.95
C LYS A 586 -10.66 50.88 -5.01
N ARG A 587 -10.84 51.54 -3.86
CA ARG A 587 -11.17 52.98 -3.79
C ARG A 587 -10.04 53.85 -4.34
N LEU A 588 -8.78 53.51 -4.02
CA LEU A 588 -7.61 54.27 -4.46
C LEU A 588 -7.22 53.99 -5.92
N PHE A 589 -7.48 52.77 -6.40
CA PHE A 589 -7.09 52.25 -7.71
C PHE A 589 -8.28 51.49 -8.36
N PRO A 590 -9.33 52.19 -8.84
CA PRO A 590 -10.54 51.56 -9.35
C PRO A 590 -10.31 50.65 -10.57
N GLU A 591 -9.32 50.98 -11.41
CA GLU A 591 -8.94 50.24 -12.62
C GLU A 591 -8.12 48.96 -12.35
N ASP A 592 -7.78 48.68 -11.09
CA ASP A 592 -6.97 47.51 -10.72
C ASP A 592 -7.78 46.22 -10.74
N ARG A 593 -7.90 45.61 -11.92
CA ARG A 593 -8.64 44.35 -12.12
C ARG A 593 -8.13 43.21 -11.25
N GLU A 594 -6.82 43.12 -11.05
CA GLU A 594 -6.19 42.09 -10.22
C GLU A 594 -6.72 42.13 -8.78
N ASN A 595 -6.80 43.33 -8.19
CA ASN A 595 -7.37 43.49 -6.85
C ASN A 595 -8.86 43.13 -6.78
N GLN A 596 -9.62 43.31 -7.85
CA GLN A 596 -11.03 42.89 -7.90
C GLN A 596 -11.16 41.36 -7.86
N VAL A 597 -10.29 40.63 -8.55
CA VAL A 597 -10.24 39.16 -8.50
C VAL A 597 -9.93 38.68 -7.09
N TYR A 598 -8.87 39.21 -6.47
CA TYR A 598 -8.50 38.83 -5.09
C TYR A 598 -9.54 39.25 -4.04
N LEU A 599 -10.27 40.35 -4.26
CA LEU A 599 -11.40 40.71 -3.42
C LEU A 599 -12.53 39.68 -3.53
N GLY A 600 -12.84 39.21 -4.74
CA GLY A 600 -13.80 38.13 -4.97
C GLY A 600 -13.40 36.82 -4.27
N GLY A 601 -12.12 36.44 -4.37
CA GLY A 601 -11.58 35.27 -3.67
C GLY A 601 -11.72 35.37 -2.15
N ALA A 602 -11.35 36.50 -1.55
CA ALA A 602 -11.49 36.71 -0.10
C ALA A 602 -12.97 36.69 0.35
N LEU A 603 -13.89 37.21 -0.47
CA LEU A 603 -15.34 37.15 -0.23
C LEU A 603 -15.90 35.72 -0.31
N CYS A 604 -15.38 34.89 -1.21
CA CYS A 604 -15.72 33.47 -1.28
C CYS A 604 -15.25 32.73 -0.02
N ASN A 605 -13.98 32.95 0.36
CA ASN A 605 -13.37 32.29 1.50
C ASN A 605 -14.05 32.62 2.83
N ILE A 606 -14.44 33.88 3.06
CA ILE A 606 -15.19 34.24 4.27
C ILE A 606 -16.59 33.60 4.29
N GLY A 607 -17.22 33.44 3.13
CA GLY A 607 -18.50 32.73 3.00
C GLY A 607 -18.37 31.26 3.41
N LEU A 608 -17.29 30.59 2.97
CA LEU A 608 -16.97 29.23 3.38
C LEU A 608 -16.76 29.11 4.89
N ALA A 609 -15.91 29.98 5.47
CA ALA A 609 -15.66 29.98 6.92
C ALA A 609 -16.94 30.20 7.75
N THR A 610 -17.80 31.12 7.31
CA THR A 610 -19.06 31.43 8.01
C THR A 610 -20.08 30.30 7.90
N LYS A 611 -20.17 29.64 6.73
CA LYS A 611 -21.03 28.47 6.53
C LYS A 611 -20.61 27.32 7.46
N SER A 612 -19.31 27.03 7.54
CA SER A 612 -18.79 25.97 8.41
C SER A 612 -19.04 26.26 9.89
N LEU A 613 -18.85 27.51 10.32
CA LEU A 613 -19.19 27.95 11.68
C LEU A 613 -20.69 27.78 11.99
N SER A 614 -21.56 28.11 11.04
CA SER A 614 -23.02 27.99 11.20
C SER A 614 -23.47 26.53 11.24
N GLY A 615 -22.80 25.63 10.50
CA GLY A 615 -23.07 24.19 10.53
C GLY A 615 -22.72 23.55 11.88
N ILE A 616 -21.64 24.00 12.53
CA ILE A 616 -21.27 23.53 13.88
C ILE A 616 -22.26 24.03 14.93
N LEU A 617 -22.69 25.29 14.83
CA LEU A 617 -23.69 25.87 15.73
C LEU A 617 -25.10 25.25 15.58
N PHE A 618 -25.36 24.53 14.49
CA PHE A 618 -26.62 23.82 14.26
C PHE A 618 -26.54 22.34 14.71
N MET A 619 -25.32 21.81 14.91
CA MET A 619 -25.08 20.46 15.44
C MET A 619 -24.88 20.44 16.96
N LEU A 620 -24.50 21.58 17.56
CA LEU A 620 -24.54 21.84 19.01
C LEU A 620 -25.93 22.33 19.43
#